data_AF-A0A536X5V3-F1
#
_entry.id   AF-A0A536X5V3-F1
#
_cell.length_a   1.000
_cell.length_b   1.000
_cell.length_c   1.000
_cell.angle_alpha   90.00
_cell.angle_beta   90.00
_cell.angle_gamma   90.00
#
_symmetry.space_group_name_H-M   'P 1'
#
loop_
_entity.id
_entity.type
_entity.pdbx_description
1 polymer ?
#
loop_
_entity_poly.entity_id
_entity_poly.type
_entity_poly.pdbx_seq_one_letter_code
_entity_poly.pdbx_strand_id
1 'polypeptide(L)' 'MIAVGRSIRQLPVLRRVYGRGRWRKLKGTATVRTIHGETRRAEIHWYEAHGIGRVRFKIKRFLD' A
#
# COMPACT_ATOMS: atom_id res chain seq x y z
N MET A 1 -9.76 -0.62 4.52
CA MET A 1 -9.75 -0.93 3.06
C MET A 1 -10.14 0.32 2.28
N ILE A 2 -9.60 0.57 1.07
CA ILE A 2 -9.93 1.75 0.24
C ILE A 2 -10.67 1.36 -1.04
N ALA A 3 -10.10 0.45 -1.82
CA ALA A 3 -10.65 0.04 -3.11
C ALA A 3 -10.28 -1.41 -3.41
N VAL A 4 -11.06 -2.08 -4.26
CA VAL A 4 -10.83 -3.47 -4.67
C VAL A 4 -11.01 -3.62 -6.17
N GLY A 5 -10.26 -4.52 -6.79
CA GLY A 5 -10.43 -4.88 -8.20
C GLY A 5 -10.45 -3.68 -9.14
N ARG A 6 -11.49 -3.58 -9.98
CA ARG A 6 -11.61 -2.60 -11.07
C ARG A 6 -11.67 -1.15 -10.59
N SER A 7 -12.05 -0.88 -9.34
CA SER A 7 -12.02 0.47 -8.76
C SER A 7 -10.58 0.98 -8.52
N ILE A 8 -9.57 0.12 -8.66
CA ILE A 8 -8.16 0.51 -8.58
C ILE A 8 -7.71 0.98 -9.96
N ARG A 9 -7.56 2.30 -10.14
CA ARG A 9 -7.09 2.91 -11.41
C ARG A 9 -5.77 2.32 -11.93
N GLN A 10 -4.85 1.95 -11.03
CA GLN A 10 -3.56 1.37 -11.39
C GLN A 10 -3.57 -0.16 -11.51
N LEU A 11 -4.75 -0.81 -11.52
CA LEU A 11 -4.87 -2.26 -11.64
C LEU A 11 -4.11 -2.84 -12.86
N PRO A 12 -4.14 -2.22 -14.06
CA PRO A 12 -3.39 -2.75 -15.20
C PRO A 12 -1.87 -2.80 -14.94
N VAL A 13 -1.32 -1.78 -14.29
CA VAL A 13 0.10 -1.72 -13.93
C VAL A 13 0.45 -2.77 -12.88
N LEU A 14 -0.39 -2.93 -11.85
CA LEU A 14 -0.18 -3.95 -10.82
C LEU A 14 -0.17 -5.36 -11.41
N ARG A 15 -1.10 -5.64 -12.34
CA ARG A 15 -1.19 -6.92 -13.03
C ARG A 15 0.00 -7.19 -13.96
N ARG A 16 0.53 -6.15 -14.60
CA ARG A 16 1.70 -6.26 -15.49
C ARG A 16 2.99 -6.50 -14.71
N VAL A 17 3.18 -5.82 -13.57
CA VAL A 17 4.44 -5.86 -12.81
C VAL A 17 4.50 -7.04 -11.85
N TYR A 18 3.41 -7.33 -11.15
CA TYR A 18 3.40 -8.34 -10.07
C TYR A 18 2.52 -9.56 -10.39
N GLY A 19 1.76 -9.52 -11.48
CA GLY A 19 0.90 -10.62 -11.89
C GLY A 19 -0.58 -10.46 -11.54
N ARG A 20 -1.38 -11.41 -12.03
CA ARG A 20 -2.82 -11.43 -11.84
C ARG A 20 -3.15 -11.84 -10.40
N GLY A 21 -4.13 -11.17 -9.79
CA GLY A 21 -4.59 -11.49 -8.45
C GLY A 21 -5.78 -10.63 -8.05
N ARG A 22 -6.41 -10.97 -6.91
CA ARG A 22 -7.47 -10.16 -6.31
C ARG A 22 -6.85 -8.95 -5.59
N TRP A 23 -6.50 -7.94 -6.38
CA TRP A 23 -5.88 -6.73 -5.90
C TRP A 23 -6.81 -5.91 -5.00
N ARG A 24 -6.26 -5.44 -3.89
CA ARG A 24 -6.89 -4.57 -2.91
C ARG A 24 -5.97 -3.39 -2.65
N LYS A 25 -6.52 -2.18 -2.61
CA LYS A 25 -5.85 -0.99 -2.10
C LYS A 25 -6.24 -0.82 -0.64
N LEU A 26 -5.26 -0.87 0.25
CA LEU A 26 -5.47 -0.84 1.69
C LEU A 26 -4.81 0.40 2.29
N LYS A 27 -5.31 0.76 3.48
CA LYS A 27 -4.71 1.75 4.37
C LYS A 27 -4.60 1.14 5.76
N GLY A 28 -3.64 1.64 6.52
CA GLY A 28 -3.40 1.24 7.89
C GLY A 28 -2.39 2.18 8.54
N THR A 29 -2.13 1.98 9.81
CA THR A 29 -1.11 2.72 10.55
C THR A 29 0.12 1.85 10.69
N ALA A 30 1.30 2.41 10.43
CA ALA A 30 2.57 1.75 10.66
C ALA A 30 3.56 2.69 11.32
N THR A 31 4.46 2.11 12.10
CA THR A 31 5.65 2.78 12.60
C THR A 31 6.68 2.82 11.47
N VAL A 32 7.12 4.03 11.10
CA VAL A 32 8.11 4.25 10.04
C VAL A 32 9.35 4.90 10.63
N ARG A 33 10.53 4.49 10.14
CA ARG A 33 11.79 5.15 10.45
C ARG A 33 12.05 6.20 9.38
N THR A 34 12.18 7.46 9.78
CA THR A 34 12.53 8.55 8.87
C THR A 34 14.01 8.47 8.50
N ILE A 35 14.41 9.18 7.43
CA ILE A 35 15.83 9.26 7.04
C ILE A 35 16.71 9.88 8.13
N HIS A 36 16.11 10.66 9.04
CA HIS A 36 16.78 11.27 10.18
C HIS A 36 16.86 10.33 11.40
N GLY A 37 16.39 9.09 11.27
CA GLY A 37 16.45 8.08 12.32
C GLY A 37 15.28 8.11 13.31
N GLU A 38 14.41 9.11 13.22
CA GLU A 38 13.23 9.22 14.07
C GLU A 38 12.22 8.12 13.74
N THR A 39 11.57 7.61 14.78
CA THR A 39 10.50 6.62 14.65
C THR A 39 9.17 7.31 14.86
N ARG A 40 8.33 7.31 13.82
CA ARG A 40 7.07 8.07 13.79
C ARG A 40 5.90 7.18 13.38
N ARG A 41 4.70 7.46 13.89
CA ARG A 41 3.49 6.77 13.43
C ARG A 41 2.97 7.44 12.16
N ALA A 42 2.68 6.65 11.15
CA ALA A 42 2.18 7.16 9.88
C ALA A 42 0.97 6.37 9.37
N GLU A 43 0.03 7.08 8.73
CA GLU A 43 -0.96 6.44 7.88
C GLU A 43 -0.27 6.04 6.57
N ILE A 44 -0.25 4.74 6.29
CA ILE A 44 0.33 4.15 5.09
C ILE A 44 -0.74 3.54 4.21
N HIS A 45 -0.59 3.71 2.90
CA HIS A 45 -1.43 3.06 1.89
C HIS A 45 -0.57 2.09 1.07
N TRP A 46 -1.10 0.93 0.71
CA TRP A 46 -0.41 -0.07 -0.11
C TRP A 46 -1.40 -0.83 -1.00
N TYR A 47 -0.85 -1.65 -1.91
CA TYR A 47 -1.64 -2.64 -2.65
C TYR A 47 -1.29 -4.04 -2.17
N GLU A 48 -2.29 -4.92 -2.10
CA GLU A 48 -2.12 -6.30 -1.70
C GLU A 48 -2.93 -7.24 -2.58
N ALA A 49 -2.36 -8.40 -2.89
CA ALA A 49 -3.06 -9.50 -3.54
C ALA A 49 -2.64 -10.84 -2.90
N HIS A 50 -3.59 -11.77 -2.87
CA HIS A 50 -3.33 -13.13 -2.39
C HIS A 50 -2.23 -13.78 -3.25
N GLY A 51 -1.23 -14.38 -2.60
CA GLY A 51 -0.08 -15.02 -3.25
C GLY A 51 1.03 -14.05 -3.73
N ILE A 52 0.81 -12.73 -3.69
CA ILE A 52 1.81 -11.71 -4.05
C ILE A 52 2.27 -10.93 -2.81
N GLY A 53 1.36 -10.69 -1.87
CA GLY A 53 1.65 -9.91 -0.66
C GLY A 53 1.49 -8.40 -0.89
N ARG A 54 2.13 -7.60 -0.01
CA ARG A 54 1.98 -6.14 0.05
C ARG A 54 3.05 -5.43 -0.76
N VAL A 55 2.64 -4.51 -1.63
CA VAL A 55 3.53 -3.77 -2.53
C VAL A 55 3.17 -2.28 -2.59
N ARG A 56 4.14 -1.46 -3.02
CA ARG A 56 4.01 -0.01 -3.24
C ARG A 56 3.43 0.73 -2.02
N PHE A 57 4.08 0.59 -0.88
CA PHE A 57 3.78 1.36 0.31
C PHE A 57 3.99 2.86 0.04
N LYS A 58 3.06 3.68 0.53
CA LYS A 58 3.15 5.14 0.48
C LYS A 58 2.65 5.73 1.79
N ILE A 59 3.48 6.55 2.41
CA ILE A 59 3.09 7.40 3.54
C ILE A 59 2.11 8.45 3.03
N LYS A 60 0.97 8.59 3.72
CA LYS A 60 -0.05 9.61 3.42
C LYS A 60 0.03 10.80 4.35
N ARG A 61 0.27 10.53 5.63
CA ARG A 61 0.48 11.55 6.66
C ARG A 61 1.14 10.90 7.87
N PHE A 62 1.87 11.70 8.63
CA PHE A 62 2.27 11.38 9.98
C PHE A 62 1.07 11.58 10.92
N LEU A 63 1.02 10.79 11.99
CA LEU A 63 -0.07 10.75 12.98
C LEU A 63 0.39 11.21 14.37
N ASP A 64 1.61 11.76 14.43
CA ASP A 64 2.18 12.42 15.60
C ASP A 64 1.69 13.86 15.68
#